data_AF-A0A1F9N504-F1
#
_entry.id   AF-A0A1F9N504-F1
#
_cell.length_a   1.000
_cell.length_b   1.000
_cell.length_c   1.000
_cell.angle_alpha   90.00
_cell.angle_beta   90.00
_cell.angle_gamma   90.00
#
_symmetry.space_group_name_H-M   'P 1'
#
loop_
_entity.id
_entity.type
_entity.pdbx_description
1 polymer ?
#
loop_
_entity_poly.entity_id
_entity_poly.type
_entity_poly.pdbx_seq_one_letter_code
_entity_poly.pdbx_strand_id
1 'polypeptide(L)'
;MSQKVPLGEQASATRVNLSGGALLPKNVFWQTVGQAMIGTTAHFEGIMLCQTAIVLGTGASVNGRLLAQTAVTLDQNVVTEPAP
;
A
#
# COMPACT_ATOMS: atom_id res chain seq x y z
N MET A 1 -8.36 15.61 -10.30
CA MET A 1 -7.74 16.16 -9.08
C MET A 1 -6.53 15.31 -8.76
N SER A 2 -5.31 15.81 -9.02
CA SER A 2 -4.07 15.11 -8.69
C SER A 2 -3.48 15.78 -7.45
N GLN A 3 -3.70 15.17 -6.29
CA GLN A 3 -2.93 15.54 -5.10
C GLN A 3 -1.58 14.86 -5.21
N LYS A 4 -0.53 15.66 -5.41
CA LYS A 4 0.86 15.22 -5.39
C LYS A 4 1.28 14.99 -3.93
N VAL A 5 0.83 13.88 -3.34
CA VAL A 5 1.42 13.31 -2.12
C VAL A 5 2.84 12.84 -2.48
N PRO A 6 3.88 13.09 -1.66
CA PRO A 6 5.24 12.63 -1.94
C PRO A 6 5.23 11.13 -2.28
N LEU A 7 5.78 10.82 -3.45
CA LEU A 7 5.68 9.55 -4.14
C LEU A 7 6.43 8.44 -3.36
N GLY A 8 5.76 7.81 -2.40
CA GLY A 8 6.24 6.56 -1.83
C GLY A 8 6.10 6.37 -0.33
N GLU A 9 5.61 7.33 0.46
CA GLU A 9 5.59 7.14 1.93
C GLU A 9 4.20 7.36 2.53
N GLN A 10 3.68 6.33 3.19
CA GLN A 10 2.54 6.42 4.09
C GLN A 10 3.06 6.50 5.53
N ALA A 11 2.70 7.55 6.27
CA ALA A 11 3.13 7.73 7.65
C ALA A 11 2.53 6.65 8.59
N SER A 12 3.22 6.38 9.70
CA SER A 12 2.77 5.46 10.75
C SER A 12 1.40 5.81 11.31
N ALA A 13 0.65 4.80 11.74
CA ALA A 13 -0.70 4.90 12.30
C ALA A 13 -1.73 5.65 11.41
N THR A 14 -1.44 5.83 10.12
CA THR A 14 -2.42 6.37 9.17
C THR A 14 -3.20 5.26 8.49
N ARG A 15 -4.36 5.60 7.94
CA ARG A 15 -5.25 4.65 7.27
C ARG A 15 -5.75 5.19 5.95
N VAL A 16 -5.69 4.37 4.91
CA VAL A 16 -6.43 4.57 3.66
C VAL A 16 -7.85 4.05 3.86
N ASN A 17 -8.84 4.91 3.64
CA ASN A 17 -10.26 4.57 3.71
C ASN A 17 -10.87 4.65 2.31
N LEU A 18 -11.39 3.53 1.80
CA LEU A 18 -12.21 3.52 0.59
C LEU A 18 -13.68 3.74 0.98
N SER A 19 -14.31 4.76 0.41
CA SER A 19 -15.71 5.12 0.68
C SER A 19 -16.50 5.27 -0.63
N GLY A 20 -17.83 5.24 -0.55
CA GLY A 20 -18.70 5.47 -1.72
C GLY A 20 -19.14 4.20 -2.45
N GLY A 21 -19.16 3.04 -1.80
CA GLY A 21 -19.87 1.83 -2.23
C GLY A 21 -19.30 1.07 -3.44
N ALA A 22 -18.31 1.61 -4.17
CA ALA A 22 -17.86 1.05 -5.45
C ALA A 22 -16.34 0.80 -5.57
N LEU A 23 -15.53 1.24 -4.61
CA LEU A 23 -14.08 1.04 -4.67
C LEU A 23 -13.69 -0.18 -3.85
N LEU A 24 -13.73 -1.35 -4.49
CA LEU A 24 -13.04 -2.53 -3.97
C LEU A 24 -11.53 -2.30 -4.05
N PRO A 25 -10.73 -2.84 -3.13
CA PRO A 25 -9.27 -2.61 -3.12
C PRO A 25 -8.60 -3.06 -4.43
N LYS A 26 -9.16 -4.09 -5.09
CA LYS A 26 -8.71 -4.56 -6.41
C LYS A 26 -8.80 -3.51 -7.54
N ASN A 27 -9.61 -2.46 -7.37
CA ASN A 27 -9.83 -1.42 -8.37
C ASN A 27 -8.97 -0.16 -8.12
N VAL A 28 -8.10 -0.16 -7.11
CA VAL A 28 -7.27 0.98 -6.75
C VAL A 28 -5.82 0.66 -7.06
N PHE A 29 -5.19 1.44 -7.92
CA PHE A 29 -3.80 1.25 -8.33
C PHE A 29 -2.92 2.40 -7.86
N TRP A 30 -1.83 2.07 -7.19
CA TRP A 30 -0.81 2.99 -6.73
C TRP A 30 0.49 2.65 -7.43
N GLN A 31 1.10 3.62 -8.10
CA GLN A 31 2.38 3.41 -8.79
C GLN A 31 3.43 4.37 -8.26
N THR A 32 4.63 3.84 -7.98
CA THR A 32 5.83 4.64 -7.73
C THR A 32 7.02 4.11 -8.52
N VAL A 33 7.86 5.03 -8.98
CA VAL A 33 9.14 4.75 -9.66
C VAL A 33 10.28 4.45 -8.68
N GLY A 34 10.07 4.75 -7.39
CA GLY A 34 11.04 4.53 -6.32
C GLY A 34 10.66 3.35 -5.44
N GLN A 35 11.08 3.44 -4.19
CA GLN A 35 10.62 2.55 -3.12
C GLN A 35 9.28 3.06 -2.57
N ALA A 36 8.43 2.13 -2.13
CA ALA A 36 7.28 2.46 -1.29
C ALA A 36 7.52 2.02 0.16
N MET A 37 7.12 2.87 1.10
CA MET A 37 7.11 2.66 2.54
C MET A 37 5.68 2.77 3.06
N ILE A 38 5.24 1.73 3.77
CA ILE A 38 4.01 1.75 4.57
C ILE A 38 4.43 1.77 6.03
N GLY A 39 4.17 2.87 6.74
CA GLY A 39 4.63 3.07 8.11
C GLY A 39 4.09 2.05 9.11
N THR A 40 4.70 2.02 10.30
CA THR A 40 4.29 1.10 11.38
C THR A 40 2.81 1.27 11.72
N THR A 41 2.13 0.14 11.96
CA THR A 41 0.69 0.08 12.30
C THR A 41 -0.24 0.83 11.33
N ALA A 42 0.24 1.19 10.13
CA ALA A 42 -0.58 1.83 9.12
C ALA A 42 -1.48 0.80 8.42
N HIS A 43 -2.55 1.27 7.80
CA HIS A 43 -3.45 0.43 7.01
C HIS A 43 -3.56 0.95 5.58
N PHE A 44 -3.32 0.07 4.62
CA PHE A 44 -3.28 0.37 3.19
C PHE A 44 -4.31 -0.45 2.41
N GLU A 45 -4.90 0.19 1.40
CA GLU A 45 -5.94 -0.37 0.53
C GLU A 45 -5.51 -0.17 -0.93
N GLY A 46 -5.37 -1.26 -1.70
CA GLY A 46 -5.09 -1.20 -3.13
C GLY A 46 -4.00 -2.13 -3.66
N ILE A 47 -3.75 -2.04 -4.97
CA ILE A 47 -2.65 -2.69 -5.67
C ILE A 47 -1.48 -1.72 -5.77
N MET A 48 -0.37 -2.01 -5.09
CA MET A 48 0.87 -1.24 -5.14
C MET A 48 1.81 -1.80 -6.21
N LEU A 49 2.20 -0.97 -7.16
CA LEU A 49 3.18 -1.23 -8.22
C LEU A 49 4.44 -0.40 -7.94
N CYS A 50 5.58 -1.04 -7.71
CA CYS A 50 6.85 -0.38 -7.41
C CYS A 50 7.98 -0.87 -8.32
N GLN A 51 8.76 0.06 -8.86
CA GLN A 51 9.93 -0.29 -9.66
C GLN A 51 11.09 -0.84 -8.82
N THR A 52 11.18 -0.47 -7.54
CA THR A 52 12.24 -1.00 -6.67
C THR A 52 11.61 -1.87 -5.59
N ALA A 53 11.62 -1.41 -4.34
CA ALA A 53 11.15 -2.17 -3.19
C ALA A 53 9.83 -1.65 -2.61
N ILE A 54 9.11 -2.52 -1.90
CA ILE A 54 8.01 -2.18 -1.01
C ILE A 54 8.41 -2.61 0.39
N VAL A 55 8.36 -1.72 1.37
CA VAL A 55 8.75 -1.99 2.76
C VAL A 55 7.58 -1.62 3.68
N LEU A 56 7.20 -2.57 4.52
CA LEU A 56 6.17 -2.38 5.54
C LEU A 56 6.85 -2.28 6.91
N GLY A 57 6.50 -1.23 7.65
CA GLY A 57 6.85 -1.10 9.05
C GLY A 57 6.07 -2.08 9.92
N THR A 58 6.56 -2.28 11.14
CA THR A 58 6.01 -3.25 12.10
C THR A 58 4.50 -3.13 12.26
N GLY A 59 3.77 -4.23 12.11
CA GLY A 59 2.34 -4.29 12.38
C GLY A 59 1.45 -3.55 11.38
N ALA A 60 1.99 -3.06 10.26
CA ALA A 60 1.18 -2.52 9.18
C ALA A 60 0.26 -3.61 8.57
N SER A 61 -0.87 -3.19 8.00
CA SER A 61 -1.84 -4.08 7.37
C SER A 61 -2.21 -3.61 5.97
N VAL A 62 -2.45 -4.57 5.07
CA VAL A 62 -2.74 -4.34 3.66
C VAL A 62 -3.95 -5.18 3.24
N ASN A 63 -4.92 -4.53 2.60
CA ASN A 63 -5.94 -5.19 1.77
C ASN A 63 -5.61 -4.87 0.31
N GLY A 64 -4.97 -5.81 -0.40
CA GLY A 64 -4.29 -5.43 -1.62
C GLY A 64 -3.30 -6.43 -2.19
N ARG A 65 -2.53 -5.96 -3.17
CA ARG A 65 -1.39 -6.69 -3.75
C ARG A 65 -0.16 -5.81 -3.72
N LEU A 66 0.98 -6.36 -3.33
CA LEU A 66 2.27 -5.66 -3.27
C LEU A 66 3.18 -6.22 -4.37
N LEU A 67 3.34 -5.46 -5.45
CA LEU A 67 4.05 -5.88 -6.65
C LEU A 67 5.28 -4.99 -6.86
N ALA A 68 6.42 -5.44 -6.32
CA ALA A 68 7.72 -4.80 -6.43
C ALA A 68 8.59 -5.52 -7.47
N GLN A 69 9.36 -4.80 -8.29
CA GLN A 69 10.28 -5.45 -9.23
C GLN A 69 11.55 -5.98 -8.55
N THR A 70 11.88 -5.55 -7.33
CA THR A 70 13.03 -6.06 -6.57
C THR A 70 12.62 -6.86 -5.34
N ALA A 71 12.07 -6.20 -4.31
CA ALA A 71 11.83 -6.84 -3.02
C ALA A 71 10.56 -6.32 -2.32
N VAL A 72 9.94 -7.20 -1.54
CA VAL A 72 8.90 -6.83 -0.56
C VAL A 72 9.40 -7.24 0.82
N THR A 73 9.50 -6.28 1.75
CA THR A 73 9.95 -6.50 3.13
C THR A 73 8.78 -6.37 4.09
N LEU A 74 8.62 -7.38 4.96
CA LEU A 74 7.56 -7.47 5.95
C LEU A 74 8.14 -7.57 7.36
N ASP A 75 7.50 -6.92 8.31
CA ASP A 75 7.73 -7.01 9.74
C ASP A 75 6.38 -7.11 10.48
N GLN A 76 6.02 -8.32 10.91
CA GLN A 76 4.77 -8.61 11.63
C GLN A 76 3.50 -8.09 10.93
N ASN A 77 3.45 -8.14 9.59
CA ASN A 77 2.35 -7.57 8.82
C ASN A 77 1.24 -8.57 8.50
N VAL A 78 0.05 -8.04 8.23
CA VAL A 78 -1.07 -8.77 7.64
C VAL A 78 -1.28 -8.27 6.22
N VAL A 79 -1.22 -9.16 5.23
CA VAL A 79 -1.47 -8.85 3.82
C VAL A 79 -2.57 -9.75 3.29
N THR A 80 -3.71 -9.16 2.97
CA THR A 80 -4.93 -9.85 2.53
C THR A 80 -5.17 -9.61 1.06
N GLU A 81 -5.29 -10.70 0.28
CA GLU A 81 -5.67 -10.62 -1.12
C GLU A 81 -7.12 -10.09 -1.25
N PRO A 82 -7.39 -9.12 -2.15
CA PRO A 82 -8.75 -8.64 -2.38
C PRO A 82 -9.65 -9.75 -2.93
N ALA A 83 -10.92 -9.74 -2.54
CA ALA A 83 -11.94 -10.63 -3.11
C ALA A 83 -12.01 -10.50 -4.65
N PRO A 84 -12.35 -11.59 -5.37
CA PRO A 84 -12.46 -11.61 -6.83
C PRO A 84 -13.32 -10.49 -7.41
#